data_AF-A0A3C1NGK5-F1
#
_entry.id   AF-A0A3C1NGK5-F1
#
_cell.length_a   1.000
_cell.length_b   1.000
_cell.length_c   1.000
_cell.angle_alpha   90.00
_cell.angle_beta   90.00
_cell.angle_gamma   90.00
#
_symmetry.space_group_name_H-M   'P 1'
#
loop_
_entity.id
_entity.type
_entity.pdbx_description
1 polymer ?
#
loop_
_entity_poly.entity_id
_entity_poly.type
_entity_poly.pdbx_seq_one_letter_code
_entity_poly.pdbx_strand_id
1 'polypeptide(L)' 'GNPKGIKGLADLANAGTVLILCAPAVPCGNYANQALTKAGVKVTPKSQEQDVNAVISKVSQGEADAGIV' A
#
# COMPACT_ATOMS: atom_id res chain seq x y z
N GLY A 1 4.43 13.44 8.18
CA GLY A 1 3.74 14.27 7.18
C GLY A 1 3.50 13.46 5.92
N ASN A 2 2.82 14.02 4.90
CA ASN A 2 2.61 13.37 3.60
C ASN A 2 3.55 14.00 2.54
N PRO A 3 4.85 13.67 2.55
CA PRO A 3 5.85 14.32 1.69
C PRO A 3 5.61 14.05 0.20
N LYS A 4 4.93 12.94 -0.14
CA LYS A 4 4.60 12.56 -1.51
C LYS A 4 3.26 13.12 -1.99
N GLY A 5 2.50 13.79 -1.12
CA GLY A 5 1.21 14.38 -1.46
C GLY A 5 0.16 13.37 -1.89
N ILE A 6 0.22 12.13 -1.40
CA ILE A 6 -0.74 11.05 -1.69
C ILE A 6 -2.12 11.45 -1.15
N LYS A 7 -3.10 11.64 -2.03
CA LYS A 7 -4.46 12.05 -1.70
C LYS A 7 -5.49 10.96 -1.97
N GLY A 8 -5.15 9.97 -2.78
CA GLY A 8 -6.05 8.84 -3.05
C GLY A 8 -5.35 7.62 -3.63
N LEU A 9 -6.16 6.60 -3.95
CA LEU A 9 -5.67 5.33 -4.49
C LEU A 9 -4.88 5.50 -5.80
N ALA A 10 -5.29 6.44 -6.66
CA ALA A 10 -4.60 6.71 -7.93
C ALA A 10 -3.15 7.14 -7.73
N ASP A 11 -2.85 7.85 -6.63
CA ASP A 11 -1.50 8.32 -6.34
C ASP A 11 -0.54 7.20 -5.94
N LEU A 12 -1.08 6.05 -5.52
CA LEU A 12 -0.31 4.86 -5.19
C LEU A 12 0.30 4.20 -6.43
N ALA A 13 -0.22 4.50 -7.62
CA ALA A 13 0.31 4.05 -8.89
C ALA A 13 1.35 5.01 -9.50
N ASN A 14 1.60 6.16 -8.85
CA ASN A 14 2.57 7.13 -9.35
C ASN A 14 4.00 6.55 -9.35
N ALA A 15 4.75 6.85 -10.41
CA ALA A 15 6.14 6.47 -10.51
C ALA A 15 6.95 7.12 -9.35
N GLY A 16 7.57 6.28 -8.52
CA GLY A 16 8.36 6.72 -7.37
C GLY A 16 7.62 6.72 -6.03
N THR A 17 6.40 6.19 -5.98
CA THR A 17 5.71 5.84 -4.73
C THR A 17 6.09 4.42 -4.31
N VAL A 18 6.66 4.26 -3.12
CA VAL A 18 6.93 2.97 -2.51
C VAL A 18 5.71 2.50 -1.73
N LEU A 19 4.96 1.56 -2.31
CA LEU A 19 3.80 0.97 -1.67
C LEU A 19 4.16 -0.35 -0.99
N ILE A 20 3.66 -0.54 0.23
CA ILE A 20 3.60 -1.85 0.89
C ILE A 20 2.13 -2.24 1.06
N LEU A 21 1.85 -3.52 0.86
CA LEU A 21 0.50 -4.07 0.95
C LEU A 21 0.47 -5.22 1.96
N CYS A 22 -0.66 -5.46 2.60
CA CYS A 22 -0.90 -6.77 3.17
C CYS A 22 -0.86 -7.85 2.07
N ALA A 23 -0.33 -9.02 2.39
CA ALA A 23 -0.30 -10.17 1.49
C ALA A 23 -1.73 -10.60 1.14
N PRO A 24 -2.00 -11.04 -0.09
CA PRO A 24 -3.34 -11.46 -0.51
C PRO A 24 -3.87 -12.69 0.26
N ALA A 25 -2.99 -13.42 0.94
CA ALA A 25 -3.33 -14.56 1.79
C ALA A 25 -4.10 -14.16 3.07
N VAL A 26 -4.00 -12.90 3.51
CA VAL A 26 -4.70 -12.40 4.70
C VAL A 26 -5.87 -11.49 4.31
N PRO A 27 -6.93 -11.36 5.15
CA PRO A 27 -8.10 -10.55 4.81
C PRO A 27 -7.78 -9.11 4.43
N CYS A 28 -6.87 -8.43 5.15
CA CYS A 28 -6.45 -7.06 4.85
C CYS A 28 -5.92 -6.92 3.41
N GLY A 29 -5.08 -7.84 2.97
CA GLY A 29 -4.48 -7.79 1.63
C GLY A 29 -5.47 -8.14 0.52
N ASN A 30 -6.40 -9.05 0.80
CA ASN A 30 -7.47 -9.37 -0.13
C ASN A 30 -8.39 -8.15 -0.34
N TYR A 31 -8.84 -7.51 0.74
CA TYR A 31 -9.67 -6.30 0.63
C TYR A 31 -8.93 -5.13 -0.02
N ALA A 32 -7.65 -4.93 0.30
CA ALA A 32 -6.81 -3.94 -0.35
C ALA A 32 -6.75 -4.16 -1.88
N ASN A 33 -6.49 -5.39 -2.33
CA ASN A 33 -6.47 -5.72 -3.75
C ASN A 33 -7.84 -5.53 -4.42
N GLN A 34 -8.93 -5.88 -3.73
CA GLN A 34 -10.28 -5.65 -4.26
C GLN A 34 -10.58 -4.15 -4.41
N ALA A 35 -10.18 -3.32 -3.44
CA ALA A 35 -10.35 -1.87 -3.51
C ALA A 35 -9.56 -1.27 -4.68
N LEU A 36 -8.30 -1.67 -4.84
CA LEU A 36 -7.45 -1.25 -5.96
C LEU A 36 -8.04 -1.68 -7.31
N THR A 37 -8.52 -2.92 -7.40
CA THR A 37 -9.16 -3.46 -8.61
C THR A 37 -10.44 -2.70 -8.95
N LYS A 38 -11.31 -2.44 -7.96
CA LYS A 38 -12.54 -1.66 -8.14
C LYS A 38 -12.26 -0.21 -8.54
N ALA A 39 -11.16 0.37 -8.05
CA ALA A 39 -10.71 1.69 -8.43
C ALA A 39 -10.02 1.73 -9.81
N GLY A 40 -9.78 0.58 -10.44
CA GLY A 40 -9.03 0.49 -11.70
C GLY A 40 -7.55 0.87 -11.56
N VAL A 41 -7.03 0.89 -10.33
CA VAL A 41 -5.66 1.30 -10.03
C VAL A 41 -4.76 0.07 -9.99
N LYS A 42 -3.81 0.02 -10.92
CA LYS A 42 -2.76 -1.01 -10.94
C LYS A 42 -1.55 -0.49 -10.17
N VAL A 43 -1.23 -1.14 -9.06
CA VAL A 43 -0.05 -0.83 -8.24
C VAL A 43 0.89 -2.03 -8.21
N THR A 44 2.18 -1.77 -8.05
CA THR A 44 3.18 -2.81 -7.82
C THR A 44 3.77 -2.59 -6.43
N PRO A 45 3.34 -3.35 -5.41
CA PRO A 45 3.92 -3.23 -4.09
C PRO A 45 5.39 -3.63 -4.12
N LYS A 46 6.23 -2.87 -3.40
CA LYS A 46 7.63 -3.23 -3.16
C LYS A 46 7.74 -4.41 -2.19
N SER A 47 6.79 -4.53 -1.26
CA SER A 47 6.74 -5.62 -0.29
C SER A 47 5.31 -5.97 0.08
N GLN A 48 5.11 -7.24 0.44
CA GLN A 48 3.82 -7.77 0.88
C GLN A 48 3.98 -8.39 2.26
N GLU A 49 3.30 -7.83 3.25
CA GLU A 49 3.41 -8.25 4.65
C GLU A 49 2.25 -9.12 5.08
N GLN A 50 2.49 -10.10 5.95
CA GLN A 50 1.41 -10.94 6.49
C GLN A 50 0.67 -10.29 7.67
N ASP A 51 1.15 -9.14 8.15
CA ASP A 51 0.61 -8.46 9.33
C ASP A 51 0.49 -6.95 9.08
N VAL A 52 -0.64 -6.38 9.54
CA VAL A 52 -0.94 -4.94 9.53
C VAL A 52 0.13 -4.15 10.27
N ASN A 53 0.62 -4.66 11.41
CA ASN A 53 1.66 -4.02 12.21
C ASN A 53 2.98 -3.89 11.44
N ALA A 54 3.32 -4.91 10.63
CA ALA A 54 4.52 -4.87 9.81
C ALA A 54 4.41 -3.78 8.73
N VAL A 55 3.25 -3.64 8.08
CA VAL A 55 2.98 -2.54 7.14
C VAL A 55 3.14 -1.18 7.81
N ILE A 56 2.48 -0.97 8.95
CA ILE A 56 2.53 0.30 9.70
C ILE A 56 3.96 0.61 10.12
N SER A 57 4.70 -0.38 10.62
CA SER A 57 6.08 -0.21 11.07
C SER A 57 6.99 0.25 9.93
N LYS A 58 6.90 -0.38 8.75
CA LYS A 58 7.72 -0.01 7.58
C LYS A 58 7.39 1.37 7.03
N VAL A 59 6.11 1.76 7.01
CA VAL A 59 5.72 3.13 6.65
C VAL A 59 6.27 4.13 7.68
N SER A 60 6.21 3.79 8.96
CA SER A 60 6.70 4.65 10.05
C SER A 60 8.22 4.81 10.04
N GLN A 61 8.95 3.78 9.61
CA GLN A 61 10.40 3.80 9.43
C GLN A 61 10.84 4.49 8.12
N GLY A 62 9.90 4.89 7.26
CA GLY A 62 10.21 5.51 5.97
C GLY A 62 10.68 4.53 4.90
N GLU A 63 10.53 3.22 5.12
CA GLU A 63 10.79 2.19 4.11
C GLU A 63 9.73 2.17 3.01
N ALA A 64 8.55 2.72 3.31
CA ALA A 64 7.42 2.87 2.40
C ALA A 64 6.80 4.26 2.49
N ASP A 65 6.31 4.75 1.35
CA ASP A 65 5.58 6.01 1.22
C ASP A 65 4.09 5.84 1.59
N ALA A 66 3.54 4.64 1.39
CA ALA A 66 2.17 4.30 1.72
C ALA A 66 1.99 2.81 2.06
N GLY A 67 0.99 2.54 2.88
CA GLY A 67 0.53 1.19 3.22
C GLY A 67 -0.98 1.07 3.05
N ILE A 68 -1.46 -0.05 2.48
CA ILE A 68 -2.89 -0.39 2.50
C ILE A 68 -3.09 -1.66 3.33
N VAL A 69 -4.04 -1.58 4.27
CA VAL A 69 -4.46 -2.61 5.23
C VAL A 69 -5.98 -2.69 5.28
#